data_AF-A0A7W1ZWD5-F1
#
_entry.id   AF-A0A7W1ZWD5-F1
#
_cell.length_a   1.000
_cell.length_b   1.000
_cell.length_c   1.000
_cell.angle_alpha   90.00
_cell.angle_beta   90.00
_cell.angle_gamma   90.00
#
_symmetry.space_group_name_H-M   'P 1'
#
loop_
_entity.id
_entity.type
_entity.pdbx_description
1 polymer ?
#
loop_
_entity_poly.entity_id
_entity_poly.type
_entity_poly.pdbx_seq_one_letter_code
_entity_poly.pdbx_strand_id
1 'polypeptide(L)'
;MTAEQQRLAVNAGKAVPLVEWGPYVSERQWGTVREDYSPDGNAWHYFPFDHAAYRHYIWGEDGIAGISDLFQNLCFAVALWNGKDPILKERLFGLRNGEGNHGEDVKELYYH
;
A
#
# COMPACT_ATOMS: atom_id res chain seq x y z
N MET A 1 14.49 28.68 -12.73
CA MET A 1 13.63 27.79 -11.95
C MET A 1 13.22 26.62 -12.82
N THR A 2 13.32 25.39 -12.32
CA THR A 2 12.79 24.18 -12.99
C THR A 2 11.27 24.10 -12.86
N ALA A 3 10.61 23.25 -13.65
CA ALA A 3 9.16 23.04 -13.56
C ALA A 3 8.74 22.55 -12.16
N GLU A 4 9.55 21.70 -11.53
CA GLU A 4 9.32 21.22 -10.16
C GLU A 4 9.45 22.35 -9.13
N GLN A 5 10.47 23.21 -9.27
CA GLN A 5 10.62 24.37 -8.39
C GLN A 5 9.43 25.34 -8.48
N GLN A 6 8.86 25.52 -9.67
CA GLN A 6 7.64 26.32 -9.86
C GLN A 6 6.43 25.67 -9.19
N ARG A 7 6.24 24.35 -9.38
CA ARG A 7 5.16 23.58 -8.73
C ARG A 7 5.22 23.70 -7.22
N LEU A 8 6.42 23.55 -6.63
CA LEU A 8 6.64 23.67 -5.19
C LEU A 8 6.35 25.09 -4.67
N ALA A 9 6.78 26.13 -5.39
CA ALA A 9 6.52 27.52 -5.01
C ALA A 9 5.01 27.85 -5.01
N VAL A 10 4.27 27.37 -6.01
CA VAL A 10 2.80 27.51 -6.07
C VAL A 10 2.15 26.77 -4.90
N ASN A 11 2.61 25.54 -4.60
CA ASN A 11 2.04 24.75 -3.51
C ASN A 11 2.30 25.36 -2.13
N ALA A 12 3.47 25.95 -1.91
CA ALA A 12 3.84 26.62 -0.66
C ALA A 12 2.96 27.85 -0.33
N GLY A 13 2.31 28.45 -1.34
CA GLY A 13 1.37 29.55 -1.14
C GLY A 13 -0.05 29.12 -0.70
N LYS A 14 -0.36 27.81 -0.67
CA LYS A 14 -1.66 27.30 -0.23
C LYS A 14 -1.72 27.22 1.29
N ALA A 15 -2.89 27.47 1.87
CA ALA A 15 -3.13 27.28 3.31
C ALA A 15 -2.88 25.83 3.76
N VAL A 16 -3.16 24.86 2.88
CA VAL A 16 -2.79 23.45 3.06
C VAL A 16 -2.03 22.99 1.79
N PRO A 17 -0.72 22.77 1.87
CA PRO A 17 0.11 22.46 0.70
C PRO A 17 0.03 20.98 0.32
N LEU A 18 -1.17 20.47 0.01
CA LEU A 18 -1.33 19.10 -0.47
C LEU A 18 -0.86 19.00 -1.93
N VAL A 19 0.04 18.05 -2.19
CA VAL A 19 0.47 17.73 -3.55
C VAL A 19 -0.59 16.83 -4.19
N GLU A 20 -0.92 17.12 -5.44
CA GLU A 20 -1.95 16.37 -6.15
C GLU A 20 -1.54 14.92 -6.40
N TRP A 21 -0.24 14.67 -6.60
CA TRP A 21 0.34 13.36 -6.79
C TRP A 21 1.44 13.13 -5.76
N GLY A 22 1.46 11.96 -5.13
CA GLY A 22 2.43 11.64 -4.10
C GLY A 22 2.40 10.19 -3.63
N PRO A 23 3.29 9.82 -2.70
CA PRO A 23 3.38 8.48 -2.12
C PRO A 23 2.31 8.27 -1.05
N TYR A 24 1.04 8.30 -1.48
CA TYR A 24 -0.10 8.12 -0.58
C TYR A 24 -0.61 6.67 -0.53
N VAL A 25 -0.07 5.81 -1.40
CA VAL A 25 -0.34 4.38 -1.42
C VAL A 25 0.43 3.70 -0.29
N SER A 26 -0.26 2.82 0.44
CA SER A 26 0.38 2.06 1.52
C SER A 26 1.29 0.98 0.95
N GLU A 27 2.31 0.55 1.70
CA GLU A 27 3.13 -0.60 1.29
C GLU A 27 2.40 -1.94 1.53
N ARG A 28 1.38 -1.92 2.39
CA ARG A 28 0.58 -3.09 2.79
C ARG A 28 -0.79 -2.65 3.34
N GLN A 29 -1.86 -3.27 2.83
CA GLN A 29 -3.25 -2.95 3.19
C GLN A 29 -4.13 -4.20 3.44
N TRP A 30 -3.66 -5.40 3.10
CA TRP A 30 -4.37 -6.66 3.40
C TRP A 30 -4.38 -6.99 4.90
N GLY A 31 -5.42 -7.72 5.34
CA GLY A 31 -5.58 -8.15 6.74
C GLY A 31 -6.01 -7.04 7.71
N THR A 32 -6.55 -5.92 7.20
CA THR A 32 -6.98 -4.78 8.02
C THR A 32 -8.44 -4.91 8.45
N VAL A 33 -8.80 -4.29 9.58
CA VAL A 33 -10.17 -4.28 10.12
C VAL A 33 -11.18 -3.67 9.15
N ARG A 34 -10.74 -2.76 8.26
CA ARG A 34 -11.64 -2.15 7.26
C ARG A 34 -12.04 -3.12 6.15
N GLU A 35 -11.18 -4.09 5.84
CA GLU A 35 -11.43 -5.14 4.85
C GLU A 35 -12.00 -6.43 5.47
N ASP A 36 -12.41 -6.36 6.74
CA ASP A 36 -12.98 -7.51 7.44
C ASP A 36 -14.49 -7.63 7.19
N TYR A 37 -14.86 -8.68 6.49
CA TYR A 37 -16.26 -9.08 6.30
C TYR A 37 -16.52 -10.50 6.84
N SER A 38 -15.69 -10.95 7.78
CA SER A 38 -15.91 -12.23 8.48
C SER A 38 -17.12 -12.15 9.42
N PRO A 39 -17.81 -13.29 9.63
CA PRO A 39 -18.94 -13.33 10.56
C PRO A 39 -18.54 -13.16 12.03
N ASP A 40 -17.26 -13.37 12.36
CA ASP A 40 -16.70 -13.36 13.72
C ASP A 40 -15.79 -12.16 14.02
N GLY A 41 -15.54 -11.27 13.06
CA GLY A 41 -14.68 -10.09 13.25
C GLY A 41 -13.19 -10.42 13.27
N ASN A 42 -12.79 -11.49 12.59
CA ASN A 42 -11.42 -11.96 12.49
C ASN A 42 -10.73 -11.45 11.21
N ALA A 43 -10.45 -10.15 11.17
CA ALA A 43 -9.79 -9.45 10.06
C ALA A 43 -8.51 -10.14 9.58
N TRP A 44 -7.69 -10.60 10.52
CA TRP A 44 -6.43 -11.28 10.23
C TRP A 44 -6.65 -12.55 9.42
N HIS A 45 -7.58 -13.41 9.83
CA HIS A 45 -7.84 -14.66 9.12
C HIS A 45 -8.70 -14.47 7.86
N TYR A 46 -9.56 -13.45 7.82
CA TYR A 46 -10.48 -13.19 6.72
C TYR A 46 -9.79 -12.78 5.42
N PHE A 47 -8.75 -11.95 5.52
CA PHE A 47 -8.03 -11.44 4.36
C PHE A 47 -6.53 -11.72 4.45
N PRO A 48 -6.08 -12.96 4.21
CA PRO A 48 -4.67 -13.34 4.21
C PRO A 48 -3.91 -12.77 3.00
N PHE A 49 -2.57 -12.76 3.09
CA PHE A 49 -1.67 -12.33 2.01
C PHE A 49 -1.97 -13.03 0.67
N ASP A 50 -2.28 -14.33 0.68
CA ASP A 50 -2.55 -15.08 -0.55
C ASP A 50 -3.73 -14.54 -1.34
N HIS A 51 -4.67 -13.85 -0.69
CA HIS A 51 -5.79 -13.20 -1.37
C HIS A 51 -5.41 -11.82 -1.91
N ALA A 52 -4.38 -11.17 -1.38
CA ALA A 52 -4.01 -9.79 -1.70
C ALA A 52 -3.72 -9.58 -3.19
N ALA A 53 -3.22 -10.60 -3.89
CA ALA A 53 -2.96 -10.55 -5.33
C ALA A 53 -4.21 -10.78 -6.21
N TYR A 54 -5.32 -11.25 -5.64
CA TYR A 54 -6.49 -11.69 -6.40
C TYR A 54 -7.80 -11.06 -5.93
N ARG A 55 -7.76 -10.20 -4.90
CA ARG A 55 -8.91 -9.53 -4.32
C ARG A 55 -8.79 -8.04 -4.56
N HIS A 56 -9.91 -7.43 -4.95
CA HIS A 56 -10.06 -5.98 -5.00
C HIS A 56 -10.27 -5.41 -3.60
N TYR A 57 -9.61 -4.30 -3.29
CA TYR A 57 -9.66 -3.66 -1.99
C TYR A 57 -10.73 -2.58 -2.00
N ILE A 58 -11.51 -2.42 -0.94
CA ILE A 58 -12.64 -1.49 -0.91
C ILE A 58 -12.28 -0.17 -0.21
N TRP A 59 -11.38 -0.23 0.77
CA TRP A 59 -11.09 0.89 1.68
C TRP A 59 -9.66 1.42 1.58
N GLY A 60 -8.90 0.99 0.57
CA GLY A 60 -7.56 1.47 0.30
C GLY A 60 -6.87 0.63 -0.76
N GLU A 61 -5.58 0.87 -0.96
CA GLU A 61 -4.73 0.12 -1.89
C GLU A 61 -3.33 -0.07 -1.30
N ASP A 62 -2.63 -1.10 -1.77
CA ASP A 62 -1.21 -1.31 -1.49
C ASP A 62 -0.35 -1.50 -2.73
N GLY A 63 0.93 -1.09 -2.62
CA GLY A 63 1.85 -1.14 -3.75
C GLY A 63 3.29 -0.77 -3.40
N ILE A 64 4.25 -1.50 -3.97
CA ILE A 64 5.68 -1.19 -3.87
C ILE A 64 5.97 0.10 -4.62
N ALA A 65 6.60 1.05 -3.93
CA ALA A 65 6.88 2.40 -4.45
C ALA A 65 5.63 3.06 -5.06
N GLY A 66 4.49 2.86 -4.39
CA GLY A 66 3.20 3.30 -4.89
C GLY A 66 3.07 4.83 -4.91
N ILE A 67 2.48 5.34 -5.99
CA ILE A 67 2.08 6.74 -6.13
C ILE A 67 0.60 6.81 -6.48
N SER A 68 -0.07 7.84 -6.00
CA SER A 68 -1.46 8.08 -6.37
C SER A 68 -1.75 9.57 -6.43
N ASP A 69 -2.93 9.90 -6.96
CA ASP A 69 -3.51 11.20 -6.68
C ASP A 69 -3.90 11.31 -5.19
N LEU A 70 -4.13 12.53 -4.71
CA LEU A 70 -4.44 12.85 -3.32
C LEU A 70 -5.64 12.04 -2.76
N PHE A 71 -6.59 11.67 -3.61
CA PHE A 71 -7.77 10.92 -3.22
C PHE A 71 -7.66 9.42 -3.49
N GLN A 72 -6.51 8.95 -4.00
CA GLN A 72 -6.27 7.57 -4.40
C GLN A 72 -7.28 7.01 -5.42
N ASN A 73 -7.79 7.87 -6.31
CA ASN A 73 -8.64 7.43 -7.43
C ASN A 73 -7.82 6.67 -8.50
N LEU A 74 -6.56 7.05 -8.65
CA LEU A 74 -5.59 6.44 -9.55
C LEU A 74 -4.35 6.05 -8.76
N CYS A 75 -4.08 4.75 -8.70
CA CYS A 75 -2.93 4.18 -8.02
C CYS A 75 -1.98 3.55 -9.04
N PHE A 76 -0.69 3.85 -8.91
CA PHE A 76 0.38 3.21 -9.66
C PHE A 76 1.35 2.58 -8.68
N ALA A 77 1.90 1.43 -9.02
CA ALA A 77 2.91 0.74 -8.22
C ALA A 77 3.87 0.00 -9.14
N VAL A 78 5.03 -0.36 -8.59
CA VAL A 78 6.02 -1.18 -9.29
C VAL A 78 5.67 -2.65 -9.09
N ALA A 79 5.56 -3.38 -10.21
CA ALA A 79 5.39 -4.82 -10.23
C ALA A 79 6.68 -5.48 -10.74
N LEU A 80 7.19 -6.46 -9.99
CA LEU A 80 8.40 -7.21 -10.34
C LEU A 80 8.08 -8.70 -10.48
N TRP A 81 8.74 -9.39 -11.41
CA TRP A 81 8.64 -10.85 -11.54
C TRP A 81 10.01 -11.47 -11.56
N ASN A 82 10.21 -12.49 -10.74
CA ASN A 82 11.46 -13.25 -10.68
C ASN A 82 11.51 -14.42 -11.68
N GLY A 83 10.44 -14.64 -12.47
CA GLY A 83 10.35 -15.75 -13.43
C GLY A 83 10.02 -17.11 -12.80
N LYS A 84 9.83 -17.19 -11.48
CA LYS A 84 9.62 -18.44 -10.73
C LYS A 84 8.28 -18.47 -10.00
N ASP A 85 7.88 -17.34 -9.42
CA ASP A 85 6.66 -17.26 -8.62
C ASP A 85 5.42 -17.17 -9.52
N PRO A 86 4.28 -17.72 -9.07
CA PRO A 86 3.02 -17.67 -9.82
C PRO A 86 2.38 -16.28 -9.82
N ILE A 87 2.91 -15.33 -9.03
CA ILE A 87 2.39 -13.98 -8.87
C ILE A 87 3.48 -12.94 -9.13
N LEU A 88 3.05 -11.74 -9.50
CA LEU A 88 3.89 -10.56 -9.50
C LEU A 88 4.13 -10.09 -8.06
N LYS A 89 5.36 -9.65 -7.79
CA LYS A 89 5.71 -8.95 -6.56
C LYS A 89 5.32 -7.48 -6.74
N GLU A 90 4.10 -7.16 -6.31
CA GLU A 90 3.51 -5.82 -6.38
C GLU A 90 3.41 -5.14 -5.01
N ARG A 91 3.52 -5.94 -3.93
CA ARG A 91 3.34 -5.54 -2.53
C ARG A 91 4.31 -6.29 -1.64
N LEU A 92 4.59 -5.74 -0.47
CA LEU A 92 5.52 -6.36 0.49
C LEU A 92 4.90 -7.60 1.13
N PHE A 93 5.71 -8.64 1.35
CA PHE A 93 5.23 -9.84 2.03
C PHE A 93 5.15 -9.56 3.53
N GLY A 94 4.12 -10.08 4.19
CA GLY A 94 3.97 -9.91 5.63
C GLY A 94 3.26 -11.08 6.28
N LEU A 95 3.32 -11.08 7.60
CA LEU A 95 2.70 -12.07 8.48
C LEU A 95 1.50 -11.46 9.19
N ARG A 96 0.47 -12.26 9.40
CA ARG A 96 -0.65 -11.94 10.29
C ARG A 96 -0.21 -11.99 11.74
N ASN A 97 -1.06 -11.43 12.61
CA ASN A 97 -0.80 -11.37 14.05
C ASN A 97 -0.42 -12.74 14.66
N GLY A 98 -1.13 -13.81 14.31
CA GLY A 98 -0.81 -15.16 14.81
C GLY A 98 0.37 -15.87 14.12
N GLU A 99 0.90 -15.32 13.03
CA GLU A 99 1.99 -15.93 12.25
C GLU A 99 3.36 -15.36 12.62
N GLY A 100 3.42 -14.13 13.14
CA GLY A 100 4.66 -13.49 13.56
C GLY A 100 4.95 -13.65 15.05
N ASN A 101 6.23 -13.80 15.40
CA ASN A 101 6.68 -13.90 16.80
C ASN A 101 6.38 -12.64 17.64
N HIS A 102 6.17 -11.48 16.99
CA HIS A 102 5.87 -10.20 17.64
C HIS A 102 4.56 -9.59 17.09
N GLY A 103 3.66 -10.43 16.57
CA GLY A 103 2.45 -9.99 15.91
C GLY A 103 2.63 -9.77 14.41
N GLU A 104 1.75 -8.93 13.86
CA GLU A 104 1.74 -8.55 12.45
C GLU A 104 3.05 -7.87 12.04
N ASP A 105 3.66 -8.29 10.93
CA ASP A 105 4.96 -7.77 10.52
C ASP A 105 5.20 -7.89 9.01
N VAL A 106 5.93 -6.94 8.42
CA VAL A 106 6.39 -6.99 7.04
C VAL A 106 7.79 -7.60 7.00
N LYS A 107 7.99 -8.64 6.18
CA LYS A 107 9.25 -9.40 6.16
C LYS A 107 10.20 -8.90 5.10
N GLU A 108 10.52 -7.62 5.18
CA GLU A 108 11.43 -6.94 4.26
C GLU A 108 12.57 -6.29 5.05
N LEU A 109 13.71 -6.11 4.39
CA LEU A 109 14.88 -5.44 4.98
C LEU A 109 14.79 -3.94 4.71
N TYR A 110 14.61 -3.17 5.76
CA TYR A 110 14.60 -1.71 5.69
C TYR A 110 15.99 -1.16 6.02
N TYR A 111 16.53 -0.33 5.12
CA TYR A 111 17.75 0.45 5.32
C TYR A 111 17.36 1.94 5.30
N HIS A 112 17.63 2.65 6.39
CA HIS A 112 17.28 4.07 6.57
C HIS A 112 18.53 4.96 6.54
#